data_AF-A0A7C4ZTW0-F1
#
_entry.id   AF-A0A7C4ZTW0-F1
#
_cell.length_a   1.000
_cell.length_b   1.000
_cell.length_c   1.000
_cell.angle_alpha   90.00
_cell.angle_beta   90.00
_cell.angle_gamma   90.00
#
_symmetry.space_group_name_H-M   'P 1'
#
loop_
_entity.id
_entity.type
_entity.pdbx_description
1 polymer ?
#
loop_
_entity_poly.entity_id
_entity_poly.type
_entity_poly.pdbx_seq_one_letter_code
_entity_poly.pdbx_strand_id
1 'polypeptide(L)'
;MKVKRQVYKRAKGRCEKCGIKLKMSEGDFHHIRDPTVTPRPSSVRFLCPLCHRKYGHKIIVRRVDADTFWETKKVRIVPKDVVKVKKKKSKVRRKAIRDFWGNIIGYRTVKPRKRKATRKRRSKTK
;
A
#
# COMPACT_ATOMS: atom_id res chain seq x y z
N MET A 1 -20.08 1.19 -10.26
CA MET A 1 -20.06 -0.23 -9.81
C MET A 1 -18.71 -0.95 -9.91
N LYS A 2 -17.89 -0.78 -10.96
CA LYS A 2 -16.64 -1.56 -11.18
C LYS A 2 -15.66 -1.56 -10.00
N VAL A 3 -15.46 -0.41 -9.36
CA VAL A 3 -14.51 -0.24 -8.24
C VAL A 3 -14.93 -1.03 -7.00
N LYS A 4 -16.22 -0.95 -6.58
CA LYS A 4 -16.74 -1.70 -5.42
C LYS A 4 -16.53 -3.21 -5.58
N ARG A 5 -16.81 -3.74 -6.78
CA ARG A 5 -16.62 -5.18 -7.09
C ARG A 5 -15.14 -5.58 -7.06
N GLN A 6 -14.24 -4.73 -7.55
CA GLN A 6 -12.79 -4.97 -7.47
C GLN A 6 -12.27 -4.95 -6.03
N VAL A 7 -12.74 -4.00 -5.20
CA VAL A 7 -12.37 -3.92 -3.79
C VAL A 7 -12.88 -5.15 -3.03
N TYR A 8 -14.11 -5.59 -3.28
CA TYR A 8 -14.65 -6.81 -2.67
C TYR A 8 -13.86 -8.07 -3.06
N LYS A 9 -13.50 -8.21 -4.35
CA LYS A 9 -12.63 -9.31 -4.82
C LYS A 9 -11.25 -9.27 -4.16
N ARG A 10 -10.64 -8.08 -4.01
CA ARG A 10 -9.36 -7.90 -3.29
C ARG A 10 -9.48 -8.34 -1.84
N ALA A 11 -10.57 -7.98 -1.19
CA ALA A 11 -10.85 -8.30 0.21
C ALA A 11 -11.27 -9.77 0.43
N LYS A 12 -11.47 -10.54 -0.65
CA LYS A 12 -11.86 -11.97 -0.63
C LYS A 12 -13.13 -12.22 0.20
N GLY A 13 -14.10 -11.31 0.13
CA GLY A 13 -15.35 -11.40 0.91
C GLY A 13 -15.16 -11.27 2.41
N ARG A 14 -14.13 -10.53 2.85
CA ARG A 14 -13.84 -10.29 4.27
C ARG A 14 -13.63 -8.81 4.56
N CYS A 15 -13.94 -8.38 5.78
CA CYS A 15 -13.57 -7.05 6.25
C CYS A 15 -12.04 -6.88 6.24
N GLU A 16 -11.53 -5.82 5.61
CA GLU A 16 -10.09 -5.57 5.53
C GLU A 16 -9.46 -5.14 6.86
N LYS A 17 -10.28 -4.84 7.88
CA LYS A 17 -9.82 -4.49 9.24
C LYS A 17 -9.85 -5.67 10.19
N CYS A 18 -11.02 -6.28 10.41
CA CYS A 18 -11.21 -7.34 11.40
C CYS A 18 -11.22 -8.76 10.81
N GLY A 19 -11.27 -8.91 9.48
CA GLY A 19 -11.23 -10.22 8.82
C GLY A 19 -12.53 -11.01 8.81
N ILE A 20 -13.62 -10.50 9.41
CA ILE A 20 -14.95 -11.15 9.38
C ILE A 20 -15.41 -11.37 7.93
N LYS A 21 -15.94 -12.56 7.63
CA LYS A 21 -16.55 -12.87 6.33
C LYS A 21 -17.89 -12.15 6.19
N LEU A 22 -18.09 -11.49 5.05
CA LEU A 22 -19.27 -10.67 4.78
C LEU A 22 -19.64 -10.81 3.31
N LYS A 23 -20.94 -10.80 3.02
CA LYS A 23 -21.41 -10.63 1.64
C LYS A 23 -21.17 -9.19 1.18
N MET A 24 -21.10 -8.97 -0.12
CA MET A 24 -20.87 -7.64 -0.69
C MET A 24 -21.97 -6.63 -0.31
N SER A 25 -23.18 -7.10 -0.02
CA SER A 25 -24.32 -6.29 0.42
C SER A 25 -24.29 -5.91 1.91
N GLU A 26 -23.56 -6.68 2.73
CA GLU A 26 -23.53 -6.51 4.19
C GLU A 26 -22.40 -5.57 4.65
N GLY A 27 -21.45 -5.26 3.76
CA GLY A 27 -20.30 -4.43 4.08
C GLY A 27 -20.32 -3.09 3.37
N ASP A 28 -19.70 -2.11 4.03
CA ASP A 28 -19.60 -0.74 3.55
C ASP A 28 -18.25 -0.47 2.85
N PHE A 29 -18.29 0.45 1.89
CA PHE A 29 -17.12 0.91 1.16
C PHE A 29 -16.64 2.26 1.70
N HIS A 30 -15.55 2.23 2.45
CA HIS A 30 -14.99 3.40 3.12
C HIS A 30 -13.85 4.03 2.32
N HIS A 31 -13.88 5.35 2.12
CA HIS A 31 -12.78 6.09 1.50
C HIS A 31 -11.64 6.27 2.53
N ILE A 32 -10.41 5.90 2.16
CA ILE A 32 -9.21 6.10 3.00
C ILE A 32 -8.80 7.59 3.00
N ARG A 33 -9.18 8.33 1.96
CA ARG A 33 -8.83 9.74 1.73
C ARG A 33 -10.12 10.54 1.51
N ASP A 34 -9.95 11.82 1.17
CA ASP A 34 -11.03 12.75 0.91
C ASP A 34 -12.06 12.17 -0.09
N PRO A 35 -13.37 12.19 0.25
CA PRO A 35 -14.43 11.59 -0.54
C PRO A 35 -14.66 12.30 -1.87
N THR A 36 -14.17 13.52 -2.02
CA THR A 36 -14.23 14.33 -3.25
C THR A 36 -13.38 13.74 -4.38
N VAL A 37 -12.39 12.91 -4.05
CA VAL A 37 -11.50 12.30 -5.05
C VAL A 37 -12.17 11.09 -5.68
N THR A 38 -12.03 10.94 -7.00
CA THR A 38 -12.56 9.79 -7.75
C THR A 38 -12.13 8.47 -7.09
N PRO A 39 -13.09 7.57 -6.75
CA PRO A 39 -12.79 6.35 -6.01
C PRO A 39 -11.94 5.40 -6.86
N ARG A 40 -10.73 5.09 -6.39
CA ARG A 40 -9.86 4.05 -6.94
C ARG A 40 -9.93 2.82 -6.04
N PRO A 41 -9.68 1.59 -6.56
CA PRO A 41 -9.66 0.41 -5.72
C PRO A 41 -8.66 0.52 -4.56
N SER A 42 -7.53 1.21 -4.77
CA SER A 42 -6.53 1.46 -3.74
C SER A 42 -6.95 2.48 -2.68
N SER A 43 -7.89 3.38 -2.97
CA SER A 43 -8.34 4.44 -2.05
C SER A 43 -9.60 4.09 -1.28
N VAL A 44 -10.18 2.92 -1.52
CA VAL A 44 -11.40 2.43 -0.87
C VAL A 44 -11.11 1.13 -0.13
N ARG A 45 -11.71 0.95 1.04
CA ARG A 45 -11.68 -0.30 1.81
C ARG A 45 -13.07 -0.89 1.97
N PHE A 46 -13.12 -2.21 2.09
CA PHE A 46 -14.35 -2.94 2.41
C PHE A 46 -14.36 -3.28 3.91
N LEU A 47 -15.34 -2.75 4.63
CA LEU A 47 -15.43 -2.84 6.09
C LEU A 47 -16.79 -3.40 6.53
N CYS A 48 -16.82 -4.13 7.66
CA CYS A 48 -18.09 -4.42 8.32
C CYS A 48 -18.69 -3.14 8.91
N PRO A 49 -20.02 -3.09 9.16
CA PRO A 49 -20.69 -1.91 9.72
C PRO A 49 -20.05 -1.42 11.02
N LEU A 50 -19.65 -2.35 11.90
CA LEU A 50 -18.97 -2.04 13.16
C LEU A 50 -17.59 -1.38 12.93
N CYS A 51 -16.81 -1.89 11.98
CA CYS A 51 -15.51 -1.31 11.64
C CYS A 51 -15.64 0.01 10.90
N HIS A 52 -16.68 0.15 10.06
CA HIS A 52 -16.96 1.35 9.29
C HIS A 52 -17.34 2.52 10.21
N ARG A 53 -18.27 2.29 11.15
CA ARG A 53 -18.66 3.28 12.17
C ARG A 53 -17.48 3.76 13.03
N LYS A 54 -16.55 2.85 13.37
CA LYS A 54 -15.32 3.20 14.12
C LYS A 54 -14.28 3.95 13.26
N TYR A 55 -14.32 3.85 11.94
CA TYR A 55 -13.34 4.48 11.04
C TYR A 55 -13.77 5.88 10.59
N GLY A 56 -15.04 6.07 10.23
CA GLY A 56 -15.53 7.32 9.65
C GLY A 56 -15.59 8.53 10.59
N HIS A 57 -15.38 8.34 11.90
CA HIS A 57 -15.63 9.40 12.90
C HIS A 57 -14.49 9.60 13.91
N LYS A 58 -13.29 9.05 13.68
CA LYS A 58 -12.14 9.38 14.53
C LYS A 58 -11.64 10.78 14.21
N ILE A 59 -12.29 11.80 14.75
CA ILE A 59 -11.75 13.15 14.82
C ILE A 59 -10.70 13.13 15.94
N ILE A 60 -9.42 13.24 15.59
CA ILE A 60 -8.37 13.42 16.60
C ILE A 60 -8.22 14.93 16.77
N VAL A 61 -8.65 15.45 17.90
CA VAL A 61 -8.35 16.84 18.27
C VAL A 61 -6.96 16.85 18.89
N ARG A 62 -6.00 17.49 18.21
CA ARG A 62 -4.68 17.78 18.80
C ARG A 62 -4.63 19.23 19.24
N ARG A 63 -4.03 19.49 20.40
CA ARG A 63 -3.56 20.83 20.75
C ARG A 63 -2.24 21.03 20.01
N VAL A 64 -2.14 22.13 19.29
CA VAL A 64 -0.92 22.55 18.58
C VAL A 64 -0.56 23.91 19.14
N ASP A 65 0.71 24.12 19.43
CA ASP A 65 1.21 25.41 19.89
C ASP A 65 1.03 26.41 18.74
N ALA A 66 0.42 27.56 19.03
CA ALA A 66 0.35 28.67 18.08
C ALA A 66 1.69 29.42 18.07
N ASP A 67 1.96 30.19 17.01
CA ASP A 67 3.21 30.97 16.86
C ASP A 67 3.40 32.03 17.96
N THR A 68 2.40 32.24 18.82
CA THR A 68 2.44 33.09 20.00
C THR A 68 2.81 32.28 21.26
N PHE A 69 3.79 32.79 22.01
CA PHE A 69 4.49 32.18 23.16
C PHE A 69 3.60 31.62 24.30
N TRP A 70 2.27 31.83 24.27
CA TRP A 70 1.33 31.37 25.30
C TRP A 70 -0.01 30.81 24.79
N GLU A 71 -0.23 30.69 23.48
CA GLU A 71 -1.54 30.27 22.96
C GLU A 71 -1.51 28.85 22.36
N THR A 72 -2.42 27.98 22.80
CA THR A 72 -2.60 26.64 22.22
C THR A 72 -3.86 26.59 21.38
N LYS A 73 -3.72 26.30 20.08
CA LYS A 73 -4.86 26.13 19.16
C LYS A 73 -5.29 24.67 19.10
N LYS A 74 -6.59 24.41 19.23
CA LYS A 74 -7.17 23.07 19.03
C LYS A 74 -7.36 22.83 17.53
N VAL A 75 -6.55 21.97 16.94
CA VAL A 75 -6.66 21.59 15.52
C VAL A 75 -7.35 20.24 15.40
N ARG A 76 -8.41 20.18 14.58
CA ARG A 76 -9.08 18.93 14.22
C ARG A 76 -8.26 18.23 13.13
N ILE A 77 -7.68 17.08 13.44
CA ILE A 77 -6.91 16.27 12.50
C ILE A 77 -7.68 14.98 12.23
N VAL A 78 -7.99 14.73 10.96
CA VAL A 78 -8.52 13.44 10.51
C VAL A 78 -7.32 12.50 10.30
N PRO A 79 -7.17 11.43 11.09
CA PRO A 79 -6.07 10.49 10.92
C PRO A 79 -6.20 9.79 9.57
N LYS A 80 -5.33 10.16 8.62
CA LYS A 80 -5.20 9.45 7.36
C LYS A 80 -4.48 8.13 7.61
N ASP A 81 -5.14 7.03 7.28
CA ASP A 81 -4.54 5.71 7.38
C ASP A 81 -3.35 5.59 6.41
N VAL A 82 -2.15 5.47 6.97
CA VAL A 82 -0.94 5.31 6.17
C VAL A 82 -0.96 3.91 5.54
N VAL A 83 -1.26 3.84 4.25
CA VAL A 83 -1.10 2.59 3.49
C VAL A 83 0.40 2.26 3.47
N LYS A 84 0.81 1.27 4.26
CA LYS A 84 2.19 0.77 4.26
C LYS A 84 2.51 0.22 2.87
N VAL A 85 3.16 1.03 2.04
CA VAL A 85 3.68 0.59 0.74
C VAL A 85 4.82 -0.39 1.03
N LYS A 86 4.62 -1.68 0.74
CA LYS A 86 5.71 -2.67 0.82
C LYS A 86 6.78 -2.29 -0.21
N LYS A 87 7.88 -1.70 0.25
CA LYS A 87 9.05 -1.45 -0.59
C LYS A 87 9.54 -2.79 -1.15
N LYS A 88 9.63 -2.90 -2.48
CA LYS A 88 10.21 -4.10 -3.12
C LYS A 88 11.68 -4.22 -2.66
N LYS A 89 12.05 -5.37 -2.11
CA LYS A 89 13.45 -5.65 -1.74
C LYS A 89 14.33 -5.52 -2.99
N SER A 90 15.44 -4.81 -2.86
CA SER A 90 16.42 -4.71 -3.94
C SER A 90 17.04 -6.09 -4.18
N LYS A 91 17.04 -6.55 -5.44
CA LYS A 91 17.69 -7.81 -5.82
C LYS A 91 19.18 -7.58 -5.98
N VAL A 92 19.92 -7.32 -4.90
CA VAL A 92 21.38 -7.20 -4.94
C VAL A 92 21.99 -8.52 -4.49
N ARG A 93 23.07 -8.98 -5.14
CA ARG A 93 23.83 -10.16 -4.73
C ARG A 93 25.21 -9.74 -4.25
N ARG A 94 25.78 -10.42 -3.25
CA ARG A 94 27.21 -10.29 -2.92
C ARG A 94 28.00 -11.30 -3.77
N LYS A 95 29.08 -10.85 -4.41
CA LYS A 95 30.02 -11.69 -5.15
C LYS A 95 31.38 -11.59 -4.47
N ALA A 96 31.98 -12.74 -4.16
CA ALA A 96 33.34 -12.79 -3.63
C ALA A 96 34.34 -12.19 -4.63
N ILE A 97 35.28 -11.41 -4.11
CA ILE A 97 36.48 -10.95 -4.80
C ILE A 97 37.56 -11.95 -4.45
N ARG A 98 38.18 -12.54 -5.47
CA ARG A 98 39.25 -13.53 -5.31
C ARG A 98 40.56 -12.94 -5.83
N ASP A 99 41.66 -13.27 -5.18
CA ASP A 99 43.01 -13.00 -5.71
C ASP A 99 43.34 -13.93 -6.87
N PHE A 100 44.54 -13.74 -7.43
CA PHE A 100 45.09 -14.58 -8.49
C PHE A 100 45.19 -16.06 -8.10
N TRP A 101 45.34 -16.34 -6.80
CA TRP A 101 45.47 -17.68 -6.23
C TRP A 101 44.13 -18.30 -5.80
N GLY A 102 43.01 -17.58 -5.98
CA GLY A 102 41.67 -18.05 -5.65
C GLY A 102 41.22 -17.77 -4.21
N ASN A 103 42.06 -17.19 -3.35
CA ASN A 103 41.71 -16.80 -1.99
C ASN A 103 40.72 -15.63 -1.99
N ILE A 104 39.77 -15.66 -1.06
CA ILE A 104 38.74 -14.62 -0.96
C ILE A 104 39.31 -13.40 -0.23
N ILE A 105 39.61 -12.33 -0.97
CA ILE A 105 40.10 -11.05 -0.40
C ILE A 105 38.93 -10.18 0.10
N GLY A 106 37.72 -10.41 -0.40
CA GLY A 106 36.57 -9.62 0.04
C GLY A 106 35.28 -9.91 -0.73
N TYR A 107 34.31 -9.00 -0.64
CA TYR A 107 33.01 -9.14 -1.28
C TYR A 107 32.54 -7.82 -1.87
N ARG A 108 32.01 -7.85 -3.10
CA ARG A 108 31.36 -6.70 -3.75
C ARG A 108 29.87 -6.94 -3.97
N THR A 109 29.07 -5.87 -3.88
CA THR A 109 27.64 -5.90 -4.21
C THR A 109 27.46 -5.75 -5.72
N VAL A 110 26.69 -6.65 -6.33
CA VAL A 110 26.46 -6.69 -7.78
C VAL A 110 24.96 -6.69 -8.07
N LYS A 111 24.53 -5.81 -8.96
CA LYS A 111 23.15 -5.79 -9.48
C LYS A 111 23.02 -6.85 -10.59
N PRO A 112 21.97 -7.68 -10.57
CA PRO A 112 21.76 -8.69 -11.59
C PRO A 112 21.53 -8.01 -12.94
N ARG A 113 22.33 -8.41 -13.95
CA ARG A 113 22.20 -7.92 -15.32
C ARG A 113 20.83 -8.36 -15.86
N LYS A 114 20.01 -7.41 -16.31
CA LYS A 114 18.74 -7.72 -16.99
C LYS A 114 19.08 -8.44 -18.29
N ARG A 115 18.54 -9.65 -18.49
CA ARG A 115 18.65 -10.34 -19.79
C ARG A 115 17.94 -9.49 -20.85
N LYS A 116 18.58 -9.24 -21.99
CA LYS A 116 17.93 -8.61 -23.14
C LYS A 116 16.81 -9.55 -23.59
N ALA A 117 15.59 -9.02 -23.71
CA ALA A 117 14.45 -9.81 -24.13
C ALA A 117 14.64 -10.23 -25.59
N THR A 118 14.67 -11.54 -25.85
CA THR A 118 14.62 -12.06 -27.22
C THR A 118 13.19 -11.88 -27.74
N ARG A 119 13.03 -11.01 -28.74
CA ARG A 119 11.74 -10.74 -29.37
C ARG A 119 11.34 -11.96 -30.18
N LYS A 120 10.35 -12.74 -29.72
CA LYS A 120 9.78 -13.85 -30.52
C LYS A 120 9.18 -13.26 -31.80
N ARG A 121 9.69 -13.68 -32.96
CA ARG A 121 9.04 -13.41 -34.26
C ARG A 121 7.69 -14.13 -34.24
N ARG A 122 6.59 -13.39 -34.44
CA ARG A 122 5.28 -13.97 -34.72
C ARG A 122 5.31 -14.50 -36.15
N SER A 123 5.22 -15.83 -36.31
CA SER A 123 4.87 -16.42 -37.60
C SER A 123 3.42 -16.00 -37.92
N LYS A 124 3.23 -15.28 -39.03
CA LYS A 124 1.91 -15.09 -39.62
C LYS A 124 1.46 -16.44 -40.17
N THR A 125 0.46 -17.06 -39.57
CA THR A 125 -0.33 -18.11 -40.24
C THR A 125 -1.28 -17.42 -41.21
N LYS A 126 -1.24 -17.86 -42.48
CA LYS A 126 -2.21 -17.53 -43.54
C LYS A 126 -3.52 -18.26 -43.28
#